data_AF-A0A6A8ATT5-F1
#
_entry.id   AF-A0A6A8ATT5-F1
#
_cell.length_a   1.000
_cell.length_b   1.000
_cell.length_c   1.000
_cell.angle_alpha   90.00
_cell.angle_beta   90.00
_cell.angle_gamma   90.00
#
_symmetry.space_group_name_H-M   'P 1'
#
loop_
_entity.id
_entity.type
_entity.pdbx_description
1 polymer ?
#
loop_
_entity_poly.entity_id
_entity_poly.type
_entity_poly.pdbx_seq_one_letter_code
_entity_poly.pdbx_strand_id
1 'polypeptide(L)'
;MKTGEALGRHRRMFCEIPPGSINYSVFGGYGGISCYYGPCTEAITVKGAVVAKVDDRDMQTLRAAGRAVWDAYYMTHEPITMTARRCPE
;
A
#
# COMPACT_ATOMS: atom_id res chain seq x y z
N MET A 1 -12.42 20.98 -17.57
CA MET A 1 -13.01 20.48 -16.32
C MET A 1 -12.06 19.40 -15.78
N LYS A 2 -11.24 19.72 -14.76
CA LYS A 2 -10.36 18.72 -14.13
C LYS A 2 -11.22 17.89 -13.18
N THR A 3 -11.79 16.80 -13.68
CA THR A 3 -12.44 15.81 -12.83
C THR A 3 -11.31 15.10 -12.08
N GLY A 4 -11.07 15.47 -10.82
CA GLY A 4 -10.16 14.73 -9.97
C GLY A 4 -10.62 13.27 -9.96
N GLU A 5 -9.74 12.33 -10.34
CA GLU A 5 -10.02 10.91 -10.21
C GLU A 5 -10.47 10.65 -8.77
N ALA A 6 -11.72 10.21 -8.61
CA ALA A 6 -12.25 9.93 -7.29
C ALA A 6 -11.43 8.80 -6.66
N LEU A 7 -10.76 9.11 -5.54
CA LEU A 7 -10.14 8.11 -4.69
C LEU A 7 -11.24 7.20 -4.13
N GLY A 8 -11.26 5.95 -4.61
CA GLY A 8 -12.11 4.87 -4.12
C GLY A 8 -13.30 4.50 -5.00
N ARG A 9 -13.72 3.23 -4.88
CA ARG A 9 -14.83 2.52 -5.58
C ARG A 9 -14.50 1.80 -6.89
N HIS A 10 -13.28 1.92 -7.42
CA HIS A 10 -12.86 1.12 -8.58
C HIS A 10 -12.11 -0.13 -8.11
N ARG A 11 -12.61 -1.31 -8.51
CA ARG A 11 -11.86 -2.56 -8.43
C ARG A 11 -10.67 -2.46 -9.37
N ARG A 12 -9.47 -2.62 -8.84
CA ARG A 12 -8.22 -2.68 -9.60
C ARG A 12 -7.58 -4.04 -9.42
N MET A 13 -6.80 -4.48 -10.39
CA MET A 13 -5.87 -5.59 -10.21
C MET A 13 -4.64 -5.13 -9.44
N PHE A 14 -3.92 -6.04 -8.77
CA PHE A 14 -2.69 -5.66 -8.05
C PHE A 14 -1.67 -5.01 -8.99
N CYS A 15 -1.50 -5.55 -10.19
CA CYS A 15 -0.59 -5.00 -11.21
C CYS A 15 -0.96 -3.58 -11.71
N GLU A 16 -2.18 -3.11 -11.45
CA GLU A 16 -2.65 -1.77 -11.83
C GLU A 16 -2.52 -0.74 -10.70
N ILE A 17 -2.14 -1.19 -9.49
CA ILE A 17 -1.98 -0.29 -8.35
C ILE A 17 -0.58 0.34 -8.42
N PRO A 18 -0.49 1.68 -8.53
CA PRO A 18 0.80 2.33 -8.64
C PRO A 18 1.56 2.28 -7.29
N PRO A 19 2.90 2.18 -7.32
CA PRO A 19 3.71 2.33 -6.11
C PRO A 19 3.40 3.63 -5.37
N GLY A 20 3.43 3.59 -4.04
CA GLY A 20 3.05 4.68 -3.15
C GLY A 20 1.57 4.68 -2.78
N SER A 21 0.74 3.85 -3.43
CA SER A 21 -0.67 3.72 -3.05
C SER A 21 -0.83 3.12 -1.66
N ILE A 22 -1.90 3.53 -0.97
CA ILE A 22 -2.38 2.93 0.27
C ILE A 22 -3.77 2.34 0.01
N ASN A 23 -3.90 1.03 0.13
CA ASN A 23 -5.18 0.34 0.01
C ASN A 23 -5.75 0.04 1.40
N TYR A 24 -7.04 0.26 1.57
CA TYR A 24 -7.77 -0.14 2.76
C TYR A 24 -8.87 -1.13 2.42
N SER A 25 -8.90 -2.26 3.13
CA SER A 25 -9.89 -3.33 2.97
C SER A 25 -10.52 -3.68 4.32
N VAL A 26 -11.86 -3.61 4.39
CA VAL A 26 -12.62 -3.88 5.62
C VAL A 26 -12.73 -5.38 5.91
N PHE A 27 -12.74 -6.24 4.88
CA PHE A 27 -12.95 -7.70 5.03
C PHE A 27 -12.14 -8.54 4.01
N GLY A 28 -11.57 -9.66 4.46
CA GLY A 28 -10.83 -10.64 3.65
C GLY A 28 -9.49 -11.06 4.29
N GLY A 29 -8.79 -12.04 3.69
CA GLY A 29 -7.52 -12.58 4.22
C GLY A 29 -6.37 -11.57 4.38
N TYR A 30 -6.54 -10.35 3.85
CA TYR A 30 -5.65 -9.19 4.00
C TYR A 30 -6.41 -7.97 4.53
N GLY A 31 -7.37 -8.15 5.44
CA GLY A 31 -8.09 -7.03 6.07
C GLY A 31 -7.11 -6.05 6.72
N GLY A 32 -7.37 -4.75 6.61
CA GLY A 32 -6.52 -3.68 7.13
C GLY A 32 -5.93 -2.77 6.06
N ILE A 33 -4.73 -2.25 6.35
CA ILE A 33 -4.01 -1.27 5.53
C ILE A 33 -2.89 -1.98 4.77
N SER A 34 -2.78 -1.74 3.47
CA SER A 34 -1.68 -2.25 2.63
C SER A 34 -0.95 -1.10 1.95
N CYS A 35 0.39 -1.15 1.96
CA CYS A 35 1.27 -0.15 1.37
C CYS A 35 2.03 -0.74 0.19
N TYR A 36 1.93 -0.13 -0.99
CA TYR A 36 2.54 -0.63 -2.21
C TYR A 36 3.91 0.03 -2.42
N TYR A 37 4.99 -0.63 -2.02
CA TYR A 37 6.34 -0.05 -2.09
C TYR A 37 7.01 -0.21 -3.47
N GLY A 38 6.44 -1.04 -4.34
CA GLY A 38 6.93 -1.35 -5.68
C GLY A 38 5.81 -1.86 -6.59
N PRO A 39 6.10 -2.11 -7.88
CA PRO A 39 5.12 -2.67 -8.81
C PRO A 39 4.76 -4.10 -8.41
N CYS A 40 3.46 -4.42 -8.47
CA CYS A 40 2.98 -5.79 -8.34
C CYS A 40 2.81 -6.43 -9.73
N THR A 41 2.80 -7.75 -9.79
CA THR A 41 2.68 -8.50 -11.05
C THR A 41 1.36 -9.24 -11.18
N GLU A 42 0.66 -9.43 -10.07
CA GLU A 42 -0.50 -10.29 -9.94
C GLU A 42 -1.73 -9.67 -10.62
N ALA A 43 -2.22 -10.34 -11.66
CA ALA A 43 -3.45 -9.97 -12.37
C ALA A 43 -4.71 -10.48 -11.63
N ILE A 44 -4.77 -10.27 -10.32
CA ILE A 44 -5.93 -10.62 -9.49
C ILE A 44 -6.55 -9.36 -8.91
N THR A 45 -7.88 -9.34 -8.77
CA THR A 45 -8.59 -8.18 -8.26
C THR A 45 -8.29 -7.95 -6.78
N VAL A 46 -7.89 -6.73 -6.45
CA VAL A 46 -7.64 -6.28 -5.08
C VAL A 46 -8.97 -6.09 -4.37
N LYS A 47 -9.04 -6.56 -3.12
CA LYS A 47 -10.15 -6.22 -2.22
C LYS A 47 -9.83 -4.89 -1.51
N GLY A 48 -10.83 -4.01 -1.44
CA GLY A 48 -10.67 -2.69 -0.85
C GLY A 48 -10.58 -1.58 -1.89
N ALA A 49 -10.13 -0.42 -1.44
CA ALA A 49 -9.94 0.76 -2.27
C ALA A 49 -8.60 1.42 -1.96
N VAL A 50 -7.97 2.00 -2.98
CA VAL A 50 -6.89 2.97 -2.78
C VAL A 50 -7.51 4.22 -2.16
N VAL A 51 -7.12 4.51 -0.92
CA VAL A 51 -7.68 5.60 -0.10
C VAL A 51 -6.70 6.74 0.13
N ALA A 52 -5.40 6.50 -0.09
CA ALA A 52 -4.37 7.51 0.05
C ALA A 52 -3.16 7.18 -0.84
N LYS A 53 -2.24 8.14 -0.93
CA LYS A 53 -0.94 8.01 -1.60
C LYS A 53 0.14 8.61 -0.69
N VAL A 54 1.28 7.93 -0.60
CA VAL A 54 2.50 8.45 0.04
C VAL A 54 3.05 9.62 -0.79
N ASP A 55 3.54 10.65 -0.11
CA ASP A 55 4.18 11.80 -0.77
C ASP A 55 5.42 11.34 -1.55
N ASP A 56 5.66 11.92 -2.73
CA ASP A 56 6.76 11.50 -3.60
C ASP A 56 8.13 11.67 -2.91
N ARG A 57 8.26 12.61 -1.95
CA ARG A 57 9.47 12.82 -1.14
C ARG A 57 9.77 11.64 -0.21
N ASP A 58 8.74 10.92 0.24
CA ASP A 58 8.86 9.80 1.17
C ASP A 58 8.92 8.43 0.48
N MET A 59 8.85 8.40 -0.86
CA MET A 59 8.84 7.15 -1.63
C MET A 59 10.11 6.32 -1.46
N GLN A 60 11.27 6.95 -1.27
CA GLN A 60 12.51 6.22 -1.01
C GLN A 60 12.47 5.52 0.36
N THR A 61 11.92 6.19 1.38
CA THR A 61 11.70 5.63 2.71
C THR A 61 10.72 4.46 2.67
N LEU A 62 9.62 4.59 1.92
CA LEU A 62 8.66 3.50 1.72
C LEU A 62 9.31 2.26 1.09
N ARG A 63 10.14 2.45 0.05
CA ARG A 63 10.88 1.36 -0.59
C ARG A 63 11.87 0.68 0.35
N ALA A 64 12.56 1.45 1.18
CA ALA A 64 13.48 0.91 2.18
C ALA A 64 12.72 0.10 3.24
N ALA A 65 11.59 0.60 3.73
CA ALA A 65 10.72 -0.12 4.67
C ALA A 65 10.19 -1.42 4.06
N GLY A 66 9.76 -1.40 2.79
CA GLY A 66 9.30 -2.60 2.08
C GLY A 66 10.38 -3.68 1.95
N ARG A 67 11.62 -3.28 1.66
CA ARG A 67 12.76 -4.21 1.68
C ARG A 67 13.05 -4.77 3.06
N ALA A 68 13.01 -3.93 4.11
CA ALA A 68 13.19 -4.40 5.47
C ALA A 68 12.12 -5.43 5.87
N VAL A 69 10.87 -5.23 5.44
CA VAL A 69 9.79 -6.22 5.64
C VAL A 69 10.06 -7.51 4.89
N TRP A 70 10.55 -7.43 3.65
CA TRP A 70 10.93 -8.62 2.88
C TRP A 70 12.06 -9.39 3.56
N ASP A 71 13.12 -8.71 3.98
CA ASP A 71 14.28 -9.33 4.64
C ASP A 71 13.87 -9.94 5.99
N ALA A 72 13.03 -9.25 6.77
CA ALA A 72 12.48 -9.80 8.00
C ALA A 72 11.62 -11.03 7.76
N TYR A 73 10.78 -11.04 6.72
CA TYR A 73 9.96 -12.19 6.40
C TYR A 73 10.78 -13.39 5.91
N TYR A 74 11.70 -13.13 4.97
CA TYR A 74 12.40 -14.17 4.21
C TYR A 74 13.70 -14.63 4.85
N MET A 75 14.46 -13.73 5.50
CA MET A 75 15.81 -13.99 5.97
C MET A 75 15.92 -14.08 7.50
N THR A 76 15.46 -13.06 8.23
CA THR A 76 15.80 -12.90 9.66
C THR A 76 14.71 -13.37 10.62
N HIS A 77 13.47 -13.47 10.14
CA HIS A 77 12.28 -13.79 10.94
C HIS A 77 12.07 -12.86 12.14
N GLU A 78 12.54 -11.62 12.03
CA GLU A 78 12.35 -10.59 13.04
C GLU A 78 10.94 -9.97 12.95
N PRO A 79 10.26 -9.74 14.08
CA PRO A 79 8.94 -9.13 14.07
C PRO A 79 9.01 -7.65 13.70
N ILE A 80 8.15 -7.23 12.76
CA ILE A 80 7.97 -5.81 12.39
C ILE A 80 6.57 -5.35 12.78
N THR A 81 6.49 -4.17 13.38
CA THR A 81 5.22 -3.52 13.72
C THR A 81 4.94 -2.35 12.78
N MET A 82 3.72 -2.29 12.23
CA MET A 82 3.23 -1.15 11.46
C MET A 82 2.26 -0.34 12.31
N THR A 83 2.52 0.96 12.46
CA THR A 83 1.64 1.89 13.20
C THR A 83 1.12 2.97 12.26
N ALA A 84 -0.20 3.09 12.19
CA ALA A 84 -0.86 4.21 11.51
C ALA A 84 -1.36 5.21 12.56
N ARG A 85 -1.07 6.50 12.37
CA ARG A 85 -1.54 7.60 13.22
C ARG A 85 -1.95 8.79 12.36
N ARG A 86 -2.84 9.63 12.89
CA ARG A 86 -3.13 10.92 12.27
C ARG A 86 -1.85 11.78 12.29
N CYS A 87 -1.56 12.46 11.20
CA CYS A 87 -0.49 13.46 11.18
C CYS A 87 -0.85 14.56 12.20
N PRO A 88 0.06 14.95 13.11
CA PRO A 88 -0.17 16.11 13.96
C PRO A 88 -0.38 17.34 13.08
N GLU A 89 -1.33 18.19 13.48
CA GLU A 89 -1.61 19.48 12.83
C GLU A 89 -0.42 20.44 12.96
#